data_AF-A0A392PKY6-F1
#
_entry.id   AF-A0A392PKY6-F1
#
_cell.length_a   1.000
_cell.length_b   1.000
_cell.length_c   1.000
_cell.angle_alpha   90.00
_cell.angle_beta   90.00
_cell.angle_gamma   90.00
#
_symmetry.space_group_name_H-M   'P 1'
#
loop_
_entity.id
_entity.type
_entity.pdbx_description
1 polymer ?
#
loop_
_entity_poly.entity_id
_entity_poly.type
_entity_poly.pdbx_seq_one_letter_code
_entity_poly.pdbx_strand_id
1 'polypeptide(L)'
;YVGDVANARLNNALTILKHNIKLMTAILTERAQPLLIKEIMKACYEAFLLVLLAGGTSRMFNESDHVSIQEDFNSLKQEFYSCGEELIAESVVDKEGEVVEGVIGLMGTNTEELLEILNSLSSENGVNGGKLPLPMPPTTRKWNRTDPNTILRVLCYRNDRVANHFLKRTYQIAKRR
;
A
#
# COMPACT_ATOMS: atom_id res chain seq x y z
N TYR A 1 -2.60 -4.79 -10.46
CA TYR A 1 -2.39 -3.46 -11.08
C TYR A 1 -1.18 -3.42 -12.02
N VAL A 2 -0.97 -4.45 -12.86
CA VAL A 2 0.01 -4.36 -13.96
C VAL A 2 -0.72 -3.68 -15.12
N GLY A 3 -0.12 -2.67 -15.74
CA GLY A 3 -0.76 -1.82 -16.73
C GLY A 3 -1.66 -0.77 -16.09
N ASP A 4 -2.78 -1.19 -15.52
CA ASP A 4 -3.75 -0.30 -14.86
C ASP A 4 -4.51 -1.02 -13.73
N VAL A 5 -5.30 -0.25 -12.98
CA VAL A 5 -6.08 -0.77 -11.84
C VAL A 5 -7.34 -1.50 -12.31
N ALA A 6 -8.06 -0.96 -13.29
CA ALA A 6 -9.34 -1.49 -13.76
C ALA A 6 -9.23 -2.92 -14.30
N ASN A 7 -8.15 -3.25 -15.01
CA ASN A 7 -7.94 -4.57 -15.61
C ASN A 7 -7.22 -5.57 -14.69
N ALA A 8 -6.67 -5.13 -13.57
CA ALA A 8 -5.82 -5.97 -12.71
C ALA A 8 -6.27 -5.96 -11.24
N ARG A 9 -7.59 -6.04 -11.05
CA ARG A 9 -8.33 -6.14 -9.78
C ARG A 9 -7.94 -7.39 -8.98
N LEU A 10 -8.19 -7.35 -7.67
CA LEU A 10 -7.75 -8.39 -6.72
C LEU A 10 -8.61 -9.68 -6.73
N ASN A 11 -9.83 -9.66 -7.29
CA ASN A 11 -10.83 -10.73 -7.21
C ASN A 11 -10.30 -12.17 -7.43
N ASN A 12 -9.47 -12.37 -8.46
CA ASN A 12 -8.92 -13.69 -8.76
C ASN A 12 -7.97 -14.18 -7.65
N ALA A 13 -7.16 -13.28 -7.10
CA ALA A 13 -6.26 -13.61 -5.99
C ALA A 13 -7.04 -13.91 -4.70
N LEU A 14 -8.15 -13.20 -4.44
CA LEU A 14 -9.02 -13.48 -3.29
C LEU A 14 -9.66 -14.87 -3.36
N THR A 15 -10.09 -15.28 -4.56
CA THR A 15 -10.66 -16.63 -4.77
C THR A 15 -9.64 -17.72 -4.41
N ILE A 16 -8.38 -17.54 -4.84
CA ILE A 16 -7.28 -18.46 -4.52
C ILE A 16 -6.94 -18.42 -3.03
N LEU A 17 -6.88 -17.22 -2.43
CA LEU A 17 -6.61 -17.05 -1.01
C LEU A 17 -7.64 -17.77 -0.16
N LYS A 18 -8.93 -17.56 -0.43
CA LYS A 18 -10.04 -18.21 0.28
C LYS A 18 -9.95 -19.72 0.22
N HIS A 19 -9.69 -20.27 -0.96
CA HIS A 19 -9.50 -21.71 -1.15
C HIS A 19 -8.32 -22.22 -0.30
N ASN A 20 -7.19 -21.53 -0.34
CA ASN A 20 -5.98 -21.92 0.39
C ASN A 20 -6.18 -21.83 1.91
N ILE A 21 -6.86 -20.79 2.40
CA ILE A 21 -7.20 -20.66 3.83
C ILE A 21 -8.02 -21.86 4.28
N LYS A 22 -9.08 -22.20 3.55
CA LYS A 22 -9.94 -23.36 3.87
C LYS A 22 -9.18 -24.68 3.86
N LEU A 23 -8.27 -24.86 2.91
CA LEU A 23 -7.43 -26.06 2.86
C LEU A 23 -6.49 -26.14 4.07
N MET A 24 -5.83 -25.03 4.42
CA MET A 24 -4.89 -24.99 5.54
C MET A 24 -5.58 -25.23 6.88
N THR A 25 -6.76 -24.64 7.11
CA THR A 25 -7.52 -24.87 8.35
C THR A 25 -8.03 -26.31 8.45
N ALA A 26 -8.35 -26.96 7.33
CA ALA A 26 -8.73 -28.38 7.33
C ALA A 26 -7.59 -29.35 7.69
N ILE A 27 -6.33 -28.97 7.43
CA ILE A 27 -5.15 -29.82 7.66
C ILE A 27 -4.53 -29.56 9.05
N LEU A 28 -4.61 -28.33 9.53
CA LEU A 28 -3.98 -27.93 10.80
C LEU A 28 -4.83 -28.26 12.02
N THR A 29 -4.14 -28.48 13.13
CA THR A 29 -4.80 -28.62 14.43
C THR A 29 -5.52 -27.32 14.80
N GLU A 30 -6.71 -27.42 15.41
CA GLU A 30 -7.56 -26.28 15.76
C GLU A 30 -6.81 -25.21 16.57
N ARG A 31 -5.92 -25.63 17.47
CA ARG A 31 -5.10 -24.73 18.30
C ARG A 31 -4.13 -23.84 17.51
N ALA A 32 -3.71 -24.28 16.32
CA ALA A 32 -2.79 -23.55 15.47
C ALA A 32 -3.50 -22.61 14.46
N GLN A 33 -4.80 -22.82 14.21
CA GLN A 33 -5.55 -22.08 13.19
C GLN A 33 -5.59 -20.56 13.46
N PRO A 34 -5.89 -20.06 14.68
CA PRO A 34 -5.94 -18.61 14.92
C PRO A 34 -4.61 -17.91 14.63
N LEU A 35 -3.49 -18.51 15.06
CA LEU A 35 -2.16 -17.96 14.81
C LEU A 35 -1.84 -17.94 13.31
N LEU A 36 -2.17 -19.02 12.60
CA LEU A 36 -1.98 -19.08 11.14
C LEU A 36 -2.78 -17.97 10.44
N ILE A 37 -4.08 -17.86 10.71
CA ILE A 37 -4.95 -16.88 10.04
C ILE A 37 -4.43 -15.46 10.25
N LYS A 38 -4.01 -15.13 11.48
CA LYS A 38 -3.41 -13.84 11.79
C LYS A 38 -2.15 -13.55 10.98
N GLU A 39 -1.23 -14.50 10.87
CA GLU A 39 0.01 -14.28 10.12
C GLU A 39 -0.21 -14.27 8.60
N ILE A 40 -1.16 -15.06 8.08
CA ILE A 40 -1.58 -14.96 6.67
C ILE A 40 -2.16 -13.57 6.40
N MET A 41 -3.05 -13.07 7.26
CA MET A 41 -3.64 -11.73 7.11
C MET A 41 -2.57 -10.66 7.01
N LYS A 42 -1.63 -10.64 7.97
CA LYS A 42 -0.52 -9.68 7.97
C LYS A 42 0.32 -9.79 6.71
N ALA A 43 0.66 -11.01 6.28
CA ALA A 43 1.41 -11.24 5.04
C ALA A 43 0.63 -10.76 3.79
N CYS A 44 -0.68 -10.94 3.74
CA CYS A 44 -1.53 -10.42 2.67
C CYS A 44 -1.53 -8.88 2.63
N TYR A 45 -1.58 -8.22 3.78
CA TYR A 45 -1.54 -6.74 3.86
C TYR A 45 -0.17 -6.20 3.44
N GLU A 46 0.92 -6.84 3.90
CA GLU A 46 2.28 -6.52 3.46
C GLU A 46 2.44 -6.72 1.95
N ALA A 47 1.95 -7.85 1.41
CA ALA A 47 2.00 -8.13 -0.02
C ALA A 47 1.18 -7.10 -0.84
N PHE A 48 0.02 -6.68 -0.32
CA PHE A 48 -0.79 -5.64 -0.95
C PHE A 48 -0.02 -4.31 -1.01
N LEU A 49 0.62 -3.90 0.08
CA LEU A 49 1.47 -2.70 0.11
C LEU A 49 2.70 -2.82 -0.79
N LEU A 50 3.32 -4.00 -0.87
CA LEU A 50 4.42 -4.25 -1.80
C LEU A 50 3.97 -4.07 -3.26
N VAL A 51 2.77 -4.54 -3.61
CA VAL A 51 2.21 -4.33 -4.95
C VAL A 51 2.01 -2.84 -5.26
N LEU A 52 1.56 -2.05 -4.28
CA LEU A 52 1.29 -0.61 -4.44
C LEU A 52 2.58 0.24 -4.49
N LEU A 53 3.54 -0.04 -3.62
CA LEU A 53 4.68 0.85 -3.34
C LEU A 53 6.04 0.29 -3.82
N ALA A 54 6.08 -0.98 -4.20
CA ALA A 54 7.32 -1.70 -4.55
C ALA A 54 7.15 -2.72 -5.69
N GLY A 55 6.04 -2.70 -6.43
CA GLY A 55 5.65 -3.78 -7.35
C GLY A 55 6.29 -3.76 -8.74
N GLY A 56 7.31 -2.93 -9.00
CA GLY A 56 8.04 -2.86 -10.27
C GLY A 56 7.50 -1.79 -11.25
N THR A 57 8.18 -1.59 -12.39
CA THR A 57 7.87 -0.45 -13.27
C THR A 57 6.57 -0.56 -14.04
N SER A 58 6.08 -1.78 -14.25
CA SER A 58 4.87 -2.07 -15.02
C SER A 58 3.56 -1.76 -14.26
N ARG A 59 3.65 -1.21 -13.06
CA ARG A 59 2.50 -0.89 -12.22
C ARG A 59 2.37 0.60 -12.09
N MET A 60 1.13 1.07 -12.20
CA MET A 60 0.80 2.48 -12.12
C MET A 60 -0.66 2.63 -11.73
N PHE A 61 -1.00 3.80 -11.19
CA PHE A 61 -2.36 4.17 -10.81
C PHE A 61 -2.60 5.66 -11.09
N ASN A 62 -3.84 6.05 -11.33
CA ASN A 62 -4.27 7.44 -11.34
C ASN A 62 -4.89 7.79 -9.99
N GLU A 63 -4.98 9.07 -9.64
CA GLU A 63 -5.60 9.51 -8.37
C GLU A 63 -7.01 8.95 -8.17
N SER A 64 -7.83 8.88 -9.24
CA SER A 64 -9.17 8.29 -9.20
C SER A 64 -9.21 6.81 -8.85
N ASP A 65 -8.12 6.07 -9.13
CA ASP A 65 -8.08 4.62 -8.95
C ASP A 65 -8.06 4.24 -7.45
N HIS A 66 -7.78 5.19 -6.54
CA HIS A 66 -7.76 4.92 -5.10
C HIS A 66 -9.08 4.31 -4.59
N VAL A 67 -10.23 4.70 -5.18
CA VAL A 67 -11.55 4.15 -4.81
C VAL A 67 -11.58 2.65 -5.09
N SER A 68 -11.19 2.25 -6.30
CA SER A 68 -11.12 0.85 -6.68
C SER A 68 -10.09 0.10 -5.82
N ILE A 69 -8.93 0.69 -5.54
CA ILE A 69 -7.93 0.06 -4.66
C ILE A 69 -8.49 -0.14 -3.23
N GLN A 70 -9.25 0.83 -2.72
CA GLN A 70 -9.92 0.72 -1.43
C GLN A 70 -10.96 -0.40 -1.42
N GLU A 71 -11.75 -0.54 -2.50
CA GLU A 71 -12.69 -1.66 -2.65
C GLU A 71 -11.97 -3.01 -2.63
N ASP A 72 -10.86 -3.15 -3.37
CA ASP A 72 -10.05 -4.39 -3.38
C ASP A 72 -9.52 -4.71 -1.98
N PHE A 73 -9.06 -3.69 -1.24
CA PHE A 73 -8.60 -3.88 0.14
C PHE A 73 -9.75 -4.26 1.08
N ASN A 74 -10.91 -3.62 0.95
CA ASN A 74 -12.09 -3.99 1.72
C ASN A 74 -12.51 -5.44 1.46
N SER A 75 -12.51 -5.89 0.20
CA SER A 75 -12.77 -7.29 -0.14
C SER A 75 -11.73 -8.24 0.46
N LEU A 76 -10.46 -7.83 0.54
CA LEU A 76 -9.44 -8.60 1.26
C LEU A 76 -9.74 -8.71 2.76
N LYS A 77 -10.13 -7.61 3.43
CA LYS A 77 -10.53 -7.64 4.85
C LYS A 77 -11.72 -8.59 5.09
N GLN A 78 -12.70 -8.57 4.18
CA GLN A 78 -13.89 -9.42 4.26
C GLN A 78 -13.57 -10.92 4.24
N GLU A 79 -12.52 -11.36 3.54
CA GLU A 79 -12.09 -12.77 3.60
C GLU A 79 -11.62 -13.18 5.01
N PHE A 80 -11.05 -12.26 5.78
CA PHE A 80 -10.62 -12.52 7.16
C PHE A 80 -11.76 -12.39 8.16
N TYR A 81 -12.67 -11.42 8.02
CA TYR A 81 -13.88 -11.38 8.86
C TYR A 81 -14.72 -12.65 8.69
N SER A 82 -14.80 -13.17 7.45
CA SER A 82 -15.52 -14.41 7.15
C SER A 82 -14.91 -15.67 7.77
N CYS A 83 -13.71 -15.59 8.36
CA CYS A 83 -13.09 -16.70 9.09
C CYS A 83 -13.71 -16.94 10.47
N GLY A 84 -14.45 -15.97 11.02
CA GLY A 84 -15.08 -16.05 12.35
C GLY A 84 -14.20 -15.49 13.48
N GLU A 85 -14.87 -14.91 14.48
CA GLU A 85 -14.27 -14.29 15.68
C GLU A 85 -13.41 -15.28 16.48
N GLU A 86 -13.69 -16.58 16.40
CA GLU A 86 -12.91 -17.62 17.04
C GLU A 86 -11.50 -17.80 16.45
N LEU A 87 -11.32 -17.44 15.17
CA LEU A 87 -10.03 -17.51 14.50
C LEU A 87 -9.31 -16.15 14.54
N ILE A 88 -10.05 -15.07 14.33
CA ILE A 88 -9.49 -13.72 14.35
C ILE A 88 -10.56 -12.69 14.68
N ALA A 89 -10.28 -11.85 15.68
CA ALA A 89 -11.19 -10.78 16.05
C ALA A 89 -11.19 -9.67 14.99
N GLU A 90 -12.36 -9.13 14.64
CA GLU A 90 -12.51 -8.05 13.66
C GLU A 90 -11.63 -6.84 13.99
N SER A 91 -11.53 -6.50 15.28
CA SER A 91 -10.68 -5.41 15.77
C SER A 91 -9.19 -5.57 15.45
N VAL A 92 -8.69 -6.81 15.34
CA VAL A 92 -7.30 -7.08 14.93
C VAL A 92 -7.16 -6.89 13.42
N VAL A 93 -8.15 -7.33 12.65
CA VAL A 93 -8.20 -7.14 11.19
C VAL A 93 -8.19 -5.66 10.83
N ASP A 94 -8.99 -4.86 11.54
CA ASP A 94 -9.05 -3.42 11.35
C ASP A 94 -7.75 -2.73 11.74
N LYS A 95 -7.24 -3.02 12.93
CA LYS A 95 -6.02 -2.39 13.44
C LYS A 95 -4.80 -2.61 12.55
N GLU A 96 -4.61 -3.83 12.06
CA GLU A 96 -3.52 -4.12 11.13
C GLU A 96 -3.76 -3.48 9.75
N GLY A 97 -5.03 -3.25 9.39
CA GLY A 97 -5.44 -2.62 8.13
C GLY A 97 -5.25 -1.11 8.09
N GLU A 98 -5.19 -0.42 9.24
CA GLU A 98 -5.02 1.04 9.33
C GLU A 98 -3.81 1.56 8.53
N VAL A 99 -2.71 0.80 8.52
CA VAL A 99 -1.51 1.16 7.75
C VAL A 99 -1.79 1.15 6.25
N VAL A 100 -2.53 0.15 5.77
CA VAL A 100 -2.90 0.01 4.36
C VAL A 100 -3.86 1.12 3.95
N GLU A 101 -4.89 1.36 4.76
CA GLU A 101 -5.87 2.43 4.55
C GLU A 101 -5.21 3.82 4.55
N GLY A 102 -4.25 4.05 5.44
CA GLY A 102 -3.45 5.27 5.46
C GLY A 102 -2.67 5.49 4.16
N VAL A 103 -2.10 4.43 3.58
CA VAL A 103 -1.41 4.49 2.28
C VAL A 103 -2.40 4.72 1.14
N ILE A 104 -3.54 4.03 1.12
CA ILE A 104 -4.59 4.23 0.10
C ILE A 104 -5.11 5.68 0.18
N GLY A 105 -5.23 6.25 1.38
CA GLY A 105 -5.55 7.65 1.59
C GLY A 105 -4.59 8.59 0.85
N LEU A 106 -3.27 8.37 0.98
CA LEU A 106 -2.27 9.12 0.20
C LEU A 106 -2.45 8.95 -1.32
N MET A 107 -2.88 7.76 -1.77
CA MET A 107 -3.13 7.52 -3.20
C MET A 107 -4.32 8.33 -3.73
N GLY A 108 -5.27 8.71 -2.88
CA GLY A 108 -6.39 9.59 -3.21
C GLY A 108 -6.10 11.09 -3.01
N THR A 109 -5.04 11.45 -2.28
CA THR A 109 -4.64 12.86 -2.08
C THR A 109 -4.17 13.49 -3.40
N ASN A 110 -4.50 14.76 -3.62
CA ASN A 110 -4.05 15.46 -4.82
C ASN A 110 -2.50 15.59 -4.88
N THR A 111 -1.92 15.60 -6.09
CA THR A 111 -0.46 15.61 -6.24
C THR A 111 0.19 16.83 -5.58
N GLU A 112 -0.36 18.02 -5.75
CA GLU A 112 0.18 19.25 -5.18
C GLU A 112 0.24 19.17 -3.64
N GLU A 113 -0.81 18.67 -3.01
CA GLU A 113 -0.87 18.45 -1.56
C GLU A 113 0.17 17.40 -1.10
N LEU A 114 0.33 16.30 -1.83
CA LEU A 114 1.38 15.30 -1.52
C LEU A 114 2.79 15.90 -1.57
N LEU A 115 3.04 16.83 -2.50
CA LEU A 115 4.32 17.51 -2.60
C LEU A 115 4.54 18.47 -1.42
N GLU A 116 3.51 19.18 -0.98
CA GLU A 116 3.57 20.04 0.20
C GLU A 116 3.89 19.23 1.46
N ILE A 117 3.20 18.10 1.67
CA ILE A 117 3.46 17.18 2.79
C ILE A 117 4.89 16.62 2.71
N LEU A 118 5.36 16.22 1.53
CA LEU A 118 6.72 15.70 1.38
C LEU A 118 7.78 16.77 1.71
N ASN A 119 7.54 18.02 1.29
CA ASN A 119 8.44 19.15 1.54
C ASN A 119 8.49 19.54 3.03
N SER A 120 7.35 19.54 3.71
CA SER A 120 7.28 19.86 5.14
C SER A 120 8.04 18.81 5.96
N LEU A 121 7.76 17.52 5.75
CA LEU A 121 8.44 16.44 6.45
C LEU A 121 9.95 16.37 6.13
N SER A 122 10.36 16.78 4.94
CA SER A 122 11.79 16.87 4.58
C SER A 122 12.50 18.03 5.30
N SER A 123 11.79 19.13 5.54
CA SER A 123 12.31 20.32 6.23
C SER A 123 12.40 20.12 7.75
N GLU A 124 11.42 19.45 8.35
CA GLU A 124 11.41 19.11 9.79
C GLU A 124 12.55 18.16 10.18
N ASN A 125 12.97 17.28 9.25
CA ASN A 125 14.10 16.37 9.46
C ASN A 125 15.49 17.04 9.34
N GLY A 126 15.56 18.37 9.28
CA GLY A 126 16.80 19.14 9.35
C GLY A 126 17.68 19.06 8.10
N VAL A 127 17.18 18.49 7.00
CA VAL A 127 17.99 18.31 5.80
C VAL A 127 17.76 19.48 4.84
N ASN A 128 18.59 20.51 5.02
CA ASN A 128 18.72 21.70 4.17
C ASN A 128 17.45 22.54 4.00
N GLY A 129 17.27 23.54 4.86
CA GLY A 129 16.17 24.52 4.85
C GLY A 129 15.74 25.01 3.46
N GLY A 130 14.79 24.30 2.85
CA GLY A 130 14.11 24.64 1.60
C GLY A 130 14.94 24.64 0.32
N LYS A 131 16.21 24.19 0.33
CA LYS A 131 17.04 24.21 -0.91
C LYS A 131 16.88 22.92 -1.71
N LEU A 132 16.31 23.03 -2.90
CA LEU A 132 16.35 22.00 -3.93
C LEU A 132 17.81 21.72 -4.37
N PRO A 133 18.17 20.46 -4.69
CA PRO A 133 17.32 19.27 -4.62
C PRO A 133 17.16 18.76 -3.18
N LEU A 134 15.94 18.31 -2.85
CA LEU A 134 15.67 17.64 -1.58
C LEU A 134 16.50 16.34 -1.50
N PRO A 135 16.98 15.96 -0.31
CA PRO A 135 17.64 14.67 -0.12
C PRO A 135 16.67 13.51 -0.41
N MET A 136 17.20 12.39 -0.87
CA MET A 136 16.42 11.15 -0.95
C MET A 136 16.01 10.71 0.47
N PRO A 137 14.71 10.50 0.73
CA PRO A 137 14.24 9.95 2.00
C PRO A 137 14.84 8.57 2.29
N PRO A 138 15.29 8.30 3.53
CA PRO A 138 15.80 7.00 3.89
C PRO A 138 14.73 5.91 3.73
N THR A 139 15.12 4.70 3.34
CA THR A 139 14.18 3.57 3.29
C THR A 139 14.03 2.99 4.70
N THR A 140 12.91 3.27 5.35
CA THR A 140 12.62 2.87 6.73
C THR A 140 12.15 1.41 6.86
N ARG A 141 11.90 0.73 5.72
CA ARG A 141 11.31 -0.62 5.62
C ARG A 141 9.94 -0.75 6.30
N LYS A 142 9.31 0.37 6.66
CA LYS A 142 7.98 0.45 7.24
C LYS A 142 7.16 1.39 6.40
N TRP A 143 5.96 0.98 6.04
CA TRP A 143 5.01 1.84 5.34
C TRP A 143 4.21 2.61 6.36
N ASN A 144 4.07 3.93 6.16
CA ASN A 144 3.24 4.79 6.99
C ASN A 144 2.86 6.04 6.19
N ARG A 145 1.62 6.52 6.36
CA ARG A 145 1.15 7.76 5.73
C ARG A 145 2.00 9.00 6.07
N THR A 146 2.68 9.03 7.21
CA THR A 146 3.55 10.13 7.63
C THR A 146 5.04 9.90 7.31
N ASP A 147 5.38 8.80 6.63
CA ASP A 147 6.75 8.49 6.25
C ASP A 147 7.08 9.09 4.87
N PRO A 148 8.12 9.96 4.75
CA PRO A 148 8.46 10.60 3.48
C PRO A 148 8.82 9.62 2.36
N ASN A 149 9.38 8.45 2.68
CA ASN A 149 9.69 7.42 1.68
C ASN A 149 8.40 6.80 1.09
N THR A 150 7.38 6.62 1.92
CA THR A 150 6.05 6.14 1.51
C THR A 150 5.39 7.13 0.55
N ILE A 151 5.36 8.42 0.90
CA ILE A 151 4.82 9.47 0.02
C ILE A 151 5.59 9.55 -1.30
N LEU A 152 6.92 9.52 -1.24
CA LEU A 152 7.76 9.50 -2.44
C LEU A 152 7.44 8.29 -3.34
N ARG A 153 7.19 7.12 -2.75
CA ARG A 153 6.79 5.93 -3.51
C ARG A 153 5.42 6.10 -4.15
N VAL A 154 4.44 6.63 -3.43
CA VAL A 154 3.11 6.95 -4.02
C VAL A 154 3.28 7.84 -5.27
N LEU A 155 4.08 8.90 -5.18
CA LEU A 155 4.38 9.76 -6.33
C LEU A 155 5.07 9.01 -7.47
N CYS A 156 5.98 8.07 -7.17
CA CYS A 156 6.70 7.29 -8.19
C CYS A 156 5.80 6.35 -9.00
N TYR A 157 4.73 5.83 -8.41
CA TYR A 157 3.79 4.92 -9.08
C TYR A 157 2.55 5.65 -9.65
N ARG A 158 2.36 6.92 -9.28
CA ARG A 158 1.26 7.73 -9.81
C ARG A 158 1.49 8.08 -11.28
N ASN A 159 0.49 7.84 -12.11
CA ASN A 159 0.45 8.24 -13.51
C ASN A 159 0.05 9.72 -13.64
N ASP A 160 0.91 10.60 -13.18
CA ASP A 160 0.65 12.03 -13.17
C ASP A 160 1.83 12.82 -13.75
N ARG A 161 1.52 13.88 -14.51
CA ARG A 161 2.54 14.71 -15.16
C ARG A 161 3.27 15.59 -14.14
N VAL A 162 2.56 16.10 -13.14
CA VAL A 162 3.14 16.97 -12.10
C VAL A 162 4.11 16.17 -11.23
N ALA A 163 3.68 15.00 -10.74
CA ALA A 163 4.52 14.08 -9.99
C ALA A 163 5.78 13.70 -10.78
N ASN A 164 5.63 13.31 -12.06
CA ASN A 164 6.75 12.94 -12.91
C ASN A 164 7.75 14.10 -13.15
N HIS A 165 7.24 15.33 -13.35
CA HIS A 165 8.11 16.50 -13.50
C HIS A 165 8.90 16.77 -12.21
N PHE A 166 8.24 16.70 -11.06
CA PHE A 166 8.88 16.85 -9.75
C PHE A 166 9.98 15.79 -9.52
N LEU A 167 9.67 14.51 -9.72
CA LEU A 167 10.61 13.40 -9.50
C LEU A 167 11.88 13.54 -10.36
N LYS A 168 11.74 13.95 -11.62
CA LYS A 168 12.87 14.19 -12.51
C LYS A 168 13.72 15.37 -12.06
N ARG A 169 13.08 16.49 -11.68
CA ARG A 169 13.76 17.73 -11.29
C ARG A 169 14.47 17.60 -9.95
N THR A 170 13.82 16.97 -8.97
CA THR A 170 14.29 16.90 -7.59
C THR A 170 15.23 15.72 -7.34
N TYR A 171 14.90 14.55 -7.88
CA TYR A 171 15.61 13.30 -7.55
C TYR A 171 16.30 12.63 -8.75
N GLN A 172 16.20 13.21 -9.95
CA GLN A 172 16.74 12.63 -11.18
C GLN A 172 16.22 11.21 -11.46
N ILE A 173 15.02 10.90 -10.95
CA ILE A 173 14.35 9.61 -11.18
C ILE A 173 13.66 9.68 -12.54
N ALA A 174 14.09 8.83 -13.49
CA ALA A 174 13.44 8.69 -14.77
C ALA A 174 12.07 8.00 -14.62
N LYS A 175 11.12 8.32 -15.50
CA LYS A 175 9.78 7.69 -15.49
C LYS A 175 9.94 6.18 -15.66
N ARG A 176 9.31 5.43 -14.77
CA ARG A 176 9.15 3.97 -14.89
C ARG A 176 8.21 3.71 -16.07
N ARG A 177 8.72 2.99 -17.08
CA ARG A 177 7.97 2.56 -18.27
C ARG A 177 7.12 1.34 -17.95
#